data_AF-A0A336MCG7-F1
#
_entry.id   AF-A0A336MCG7-F1
#
_cell.length_a   1.000
_cell.length_b   1.000
_cell.length_c   1.000
_cell.angle_alpha   90.00
_cell.angle_beta   90.00
_cell.angle_gamma   90.00
#
_symmetry.space_group_name_H-M   'P 1'
#
loop_
_entity.id
_entity.type
_entity.pdbx_description
1 polymer ?
#
loop_
_entity_poly.entity_id
_entity_poly.type
_entity_poly.pdbx_seq_one_letter_code
_entity_poly.pdbx_strand_id
1 'polypeptide(L)'
;MEFPDFTIQAAEKLTRVTAMGGHHHDLKVPDWKIYKVEDAPRLMEVKQALARQGLKDPWLRNEVWRHDTKQFGTKGRRLATCFFRGFPLGLAAFLVTIGIEQALNIPWQASRPGHEHHGHGDTGHH
;
A
#
# COMPACT_ATOMS: atom_id res chain seq x y z
N MET A 1 -7.35 -11.25 59.19
CA MET A 1 -6.30 -10.32 58.73
C MET A 1 -5.93 -10.80 57.33
N GLU A 2 -6.72 -10.38 56.35
CA GLU A 2 -6.72 -10.89 54.97
C GLU A 2 -5.77 -10.02 54.14
N PHE A 3 -4.68 -10.59 53.65
CA PHE A 3 -3.72 -9.89 52.80
C PHE A 3 -4.28 -9.83 51.36
N PRO A 4 -4.28 -8.66 50.68
CA PRO A 4 -4.95 -8.52 49.39
C PRO A 4 -4.21 -9.24 48.25
N ASP A 5 -5.00 -9.90 47.38
CA ASP A 5 -4.67 -10.73 46.20
C ASP A 5 -3.90 -10.04 45.05
N PHE A 6 -3.05 -9.04 45.36
CA PHE A 6 -2.35 -8.25 44.35
C PHE A 6 -1.33 -9.06 43.55
N THR A 7 -0.83 -10.15 44.12
CA THR A 7 0.15 -11.05 43.49
C THR A 7 -0.47 -11.90 42.37
N ILE A 8 -1.74 -12.28 42.49
CA ILE A 8 -2.44 -13.11 41.50
C ILE A 8 -2.79 -12.30 40.24
N GLN A 9 -3.25 -11.06 40.42
CA GLN A 9 -3.57 -10.14 39.33
C GLN A 9 -2.34 -9.77 38.47
N ALA A 10 -1.18 -9.62 39.10
CA ALA A 10 0.06 -9.30 38.40
C ALA A 10 0.56 -10.48 37.53
N ALA A 11 0.44 -11.71 38.04
CA ALA A 11 0.81 -12.91 37.31
C ALA A 11 -0.05 -13.11 36.04
N GLU A 12 -1.36 -12.89 36.14
CA GLU A 12 -2.29 -13.03 35.02
C GLU A 12 -2.05 -11.98 33.91
N LYS A 13 -1.65 -10.75 34.28
CA LYS A 13 -1.27 -9.72 33.30
C LYS A 13 0.05 -10.04 32.58
N LEU A 14 1.00 -10.69 33.25
CA LEU A 14 2.28 -11.05 32.65
C LEU A 14 2.14 -12.21 31.65
N THR A 15 1.24 -13.17 31.92
CA THR A 15 1.04 -14.34 31.02
C THR A 15 0.44 -13.94 29.66
N ARG A 16 -0.24 -12.78 29.55
CA ARG A 16 -0.77 -12.28 28.27
C ARG A 16 0.29 -11.74 27.30
N VAL A 17 1.53 -11.50 27.74
CA VAL A 17 2.57 -10.90 26.89
C VAL A 17 3.44 -11.93 26.17
N THR A 18 3.23 -13.23 26.38
CA THR A 18 4.00 -14.29 25.71
C THR A 18 3.10 -15.29 25.00
N ALA A 19 2.54 -14.86 23.87
CA ALA A 19 1.96 -15.76 22.86
C ALA A 19 2.24 -15.23 21.44
N MET A 20 3.51 -14.96 21.13
CA MET A 20 4.00 -14.82 19.75
C MET A 20 4.34 -16.22 19.18
N GLY A 21 3.39 -17.15 19.30
CA GLY A 21 3.51 -18.54 18.83
C GLY A 21 2.55 -18.76 17.67
N GLY A 22 3.10 -19.11 16.51
CA GLY A 22 2.37 -19.20 15.23
C GLY A 22 1.12 -20.08 15.29
N HIS A 23 -0.04 -19.45 15.18
CA HIS A 23 -1.26 -20.12 14.70
C HIS A 23 -1.17 -20.21 13.18
N HIS A 24 -0.62 -21.33 12.68
CA HIS A 24 -0.98 -21.76 11.33
C HIS A 24 -2.48 -22.06 11.38
N HIS A 25 -3.30 -21.09 10.99
CA HIS A 25 -4.70 -21.31 10.70
C HIS A 25 -4.80 -22.54 9.80
N ASP A 26 -5.67 -23.49 10.14
CA ASP A 26 -6.02 -24.60 9.26
C ASP A 26 -6.31 -24.03 7.87
N LEU A 27 -5.38 -24.24 6.94
CA LEU A 27 -5.49 -23.80 5.57
C LEU A 27 -6.59 -24.64 4.94
N LYS A 28 -7.85 -24.21 5.08
CA LYS A 28 -8.98 -24.79 4.36
C LYS A 28 -8.76 -24.53 2.88
N VAL A 29 -8.22 -25.54 2.21
CA VAL A 29 -8.05 -25.54 0.75
C VAL A 29 -9.46 -25.37 0.15
N PRO A 30 -9.68 -24.32 -0.65
CA PRO A 30 -10.98 -24.11 -1.27
C PRO A 30 -11.25 -25.22 -2.30
N ASP A 31 -12.53 -25.55 -2.51
CA ASP A 31 -12.93 -26.60 -3.47
C ASP A 31 -12.38 -26.28 -4.87
N TRP A 32 -11.79 -27.28 -5.52
CA TRP A 32 -11.19 -27.15 -6.85
C TRP A 32 -12.19 -26.70 -7.93
N LYS A 33 -13.49 -26.92 -7.71
CA LYS A 33 -14.57 -26.57 -8.66
C LYS A 33 -14.75 -25.07 -8.87
N ILE A 34 -14.21 -24.23 -7.97
CA ILE A 34 -14.32 -22.78 -8.09
C ILE A 34 -13.48 -22.22 -9.25
N TYR A 35 -12.45 -22.95 -9.68
CA TYR A 35 -11.52 -22.48 -10.71
C TYR A 35 -12.03 -22.87 -12.10
N LYS A 36 -12.72 -21.95 -12.77
CA LYS A 36 -13.18 -22.11 -14.16
C LYS A 36 -12.29 -21.33 -15.10
N VAL A 37 -11.97 -21.93 -16.25
CA VAL A 37 -11.14 -21.29 -17.28
C VAL A 37 -11.80 -20.01 -17.83
N GLU A 38 -13.13 -19.97 -17.83
CA GLU A 38 -13.94 -18.83 -18.27
C GLU A 38 -13.68 -17.55 -17.47
N ASP A 39 -13.30 -17.67 -16.19
CA ASP A 39 -13.07 -16.53 -15.31
C ASP A 39 -11.74 -15.80 -15.61
N ALA A 40 -10.87 -16.41 -16.42
CA ALA A 40 -9.55 -15.89 -16.74
C ALA A 40 -9.44 -15.56 -18.25
N PRO A 41 -9.58 -14.28 -18.65
CA PRO A 41 -9.62 -13.90 -20.07
C PRO A 41 -8.36 -14.29 -20.84
N ARG A 42 -7.18 -14.19 -20.19
CA ARG A 42 -5.90 -14.62 -20.79
C ARG A 42 -5.85 -16.12 -21.09
N LEU A 43 -6.41 -16.97 -20.22
CA LEU A 43 -6.44 -18.41 -20.44
C LEU A 43 -7.44 -18.78 -21.54
N MET A 44 -8.53 -18.01 -21.68
CA MET A 44 -9.48 -18.18 -22.79
C MET A 44 -8.85 -17.86 -24.15
N GLU A 45 -8.00 -16.84 -24.25
CA GLU A 45 -7.22 -16.54 -25.46
C GLU A 45 -6.31 -17.71 -25.84
N VAL A 46 -5.59 -18.26 -24.86
CA VAL A 46 -4.71 -19.42 -25.04
C VAL A 46 -5.52 -20.64 -25.51
N LYS A 47 -6.65 -20.94 -24.85
CA LYS A 47 -7.57 -22.02 -25.25
C LYS A 47 -8.00 -21.87 -26.70
N GLN A 48 -8.36 -20.67 -27.13
CA GLN A 48 -8.78 -20.41 -28.52
C GLN A 48 -7.60 -20.56 -29.50
N ALA A 49 -6.42 -20.08 -29.14
CA ALA A 49 -5.21 -20.23 -29.97
C ALA A 49 -4.82 -21.71 -30.16
N LEU A 50 -4.87 -22.51 -29.10
CA LEU A 50 -4.65 -23.96 -29.15
C LEU A 50 -5.75 -24.67 -29.95
N ALA A 51 -7.01 -24.28 -29.77
CA ALA A 51 -8.13 -24.84 -30.52
C ALA A 51 -8.01 -24.59 -32.04
N ARG A 52 -7.49 -23.42 -32.45
CA ARG A 52 -7.16 -23.14 -33.87
C ARG A 52 -6.11 -24.09 -34.44
N GLN A 53 -5.27 -24.66 -33.59
CA GLN A 53 -4.26 -25.66 -33.96
C GLN A 53 -4.75 -27.10 -33.75
N GLY A 54 -6.01 -27.30 -33.35
CA GLY A 54 -6.56 -28.61 -33.01
C GLY A 54 -6.03 -29.20 -31.69
N LEU A 55 -5.30 -28.43 -30.89
CA LEU A 55 -4.77 -28.86 -29.60
C LEU A 55 -5.68 -28.42 -28.44
N LYS A 56 -5.65 -29.21 -27.37
CA LYS A 56 -6.34 -28.89 -26.11
C LYS A 56 -5.39 -29.15 -24.95
N ASP A 57 -5.06 -28.10 -24.22
CA ASP A 57 -4.23 -28.20 -23.02
C ASP A 57 -5.08 -28.61 -21.79
N PRO A 58 -4.80 -29.76 -21.15
CA PRO A 58 -5.51 -30.20 -19.95
C PRO A 58 -5.12 -29.41 -18.68
N TRP A 59 -3.99 -28.72 -18.66
CA TRP A 59 -3.48 -28.00 -17.48
C TRP A 59 -4.04 -26.59 -17.32
N LEU A 60 -4.79 -26.11 -18.31
CA LEU A 60 -5.32 -24.75 -18.34
C LEU A 60 -6.16 -24.39 -17.11
N ARG A 61 -6.85 -25.37 -16.49
CA ARG A 61 -7.61 -25.17 -15.25
C ARG A 61 -6.71 -24.93 -14.03
N ASN A 62 -5.54 -25.56 -14.00
CA ASN A 62 -4.58 -25.40 -12.91
C ASN A 62 -3.98 -23.99 -12.87
N GLU A 63 -3.91 -23.30 -13.99
CA GLU A 63 -3.34 -21.94 -14.04
C GLU A 63 -4.34 -20.84 -13.70
N VAL A 64 -5.63 -21.18 -13.58
CA VAL A 64 -6.72 -20.20 -13.35
C VAL A 64 -6.49 -19.40 -12.08
N TRP A 65 -6.04 -20.02 -10.98
CA TRP A 65 -5.85 -19.33 -9.70
C TRP A 65 -4.84 -18.18 -9.80
N ARG A 66 -3.85 -18.27 -10.69
CA ARG A 66 -2.85 -17.19 -10.90
C ARG A 66 -3.43 -16.01 -11.68
N HIS A 67 -4.41 -16.29 -12.52
CA HIS A 67 -5.03 -15.31 -13.41
C HIS A 67 -6.39 -14.83 -12.92
N ASP A 68 -6.80 -15.23 -11.71
CA ASP A 68 -8.03 -14.76 -11.08
C ASP A 68 -7.94 -13.26 -10.78
N THR A 69 -8.69 -12.49 -11.57
CA THR A 69 -8.75 -11.03 -11.49
C THR A 69 -9.39 -10.54 -10.20
N LYS A 70 -10.18 -11.38 -9.51
CA LYS A 70 -10.82 -11.03 -8.23
C LYS A 70 -9.80 -10.92 -7.10
N GLN A 71 -8.84 -11.84 -7.06
CA GLN A 71 -7.82 -11.88 -6.02
C GLN A 71 -6.66 -10.92 -6.32
N PHE A 72 -6.25 -10.86 -7.58
CA PHE A 72 -5.05 -10.14 -7.99
C PHE A 72 -5.30 -8.72 -8.49
N GLY A 73 -6.56 -8.35 -8.75
CA GLY A 73 -6.95 -7.02 -9.21
C GLY A 73 -6.46 -6.70 -10.62
N THR A 74 -7.02 -5.63 -11.20
CA THR A 74 -6.64 -5.15 -12.54
C THR A 74 -5.25 -4.52 -12.53
N LYS A 75 -4.48 -4.71 -13.62
CA LYS A 75 -3.14 -4.10 -13.80
C LYS A 75 -3.14 -2.58 -13.56
N GLY A 76 -4.19 -1.88 -14.04
CA GLY A 76 -4.34 -0.43 -13.83
C GLY A 76 -4.51 -0.04 -12.36
N ARG A 77 -5.27 -0.80 -11.57
CA ARG A 77 -5.42 -0.56 -10.13
C ARG A 77 -4.09 -0.74 -9.40
N ARG A 78 -3.26 -1.71 -9.80
CA ARG A 78 -1.92 -1.90 -9.23
C ARG A 78 -0.99 -0.73 -9.54
N LEU A 79 -1.03 -0.22 -10.77
CA LEU A 79 -0.26 0.95 -11.18
C LEU A 79 -0.68 2.19 -10.41
N ALA A 80 -1.98 2.46 -10.32
CA ALA A 80 -2.52 3.55 -9.54
C ALA A 80 -2.18 3.42 -8.05
N THR A 81 -2.26 2.20 -7.50
CA THR A 81 -1.85 1.92 -6.11
C THR A 81 -0.35 2.05 -5.89
N CYS A 82 0.48 1.95 -6.95
CA CYS A 82 1.91 2.20 -6.87
C CYS A 82 2.19 3.71 -6.82
N PHE A 83 1.63 4.47 -7.77
CA PHE A 83 1.88 5.90 -7.88
C PHE A 83 1.14 6.77 -6.86
N PHE A 84 -0.11 6.43 -6.54
CA PHE A 84 -0.96 7.23 -5.66
C PHE A 84 -1.05 6.65 -4.24
N ARG A 85 -0.14 5.73 -3.87
CA ARG A 85 -0.04 5.30 -2.47
C ARG A 85 0.35 6.51 -1.62
N GLY A 86 -0.53 6.94 -0.72
CA GLY A 86 -0.24 8.06 0.19
C GLY A 86 -0.46 9.45 -0.39
N PHE A 87 -0.83 9.58 -1.68
CA PHE A 87 -1.24 10.86 -2.26
C PHE A 87 -2.34 11.58 -1.44
N PRO A 88 -3.41 10.92 -0.95
CA PRO A 88 -4.41 11.63 -0.14
C PRO A 88 -3.86 12.13 1.20
N LEU A 89 -2.91 11.42 1.83
CA LEU A 89 -2.27 11.88 3.07
C LEU A 89 -1.37 13.08 2.81
N GLY A 90 -0.59 13.04 1.73
CA GLY A 90 0.24 14.17 1.29
C GLY A 90 -0.59 15.40 0.95
N LEU A 91 -1.71 15.22 0.23
CA LEU A 91 -2.62 16.30 -0.11
C LEU A 91 -3.27 16.91 1.14
N ALA A 92 -3.65 16.09 2.12
CA ALA A 92 -4.20 16.58 3.39
C ALA A 92 -3.16 17.41 4.15
N ALA A 93 -1.92 16.91 4.29
CA ALA A 93 -0.85 17.65 4.95
C ALA A 93 -0.55 18.99 4.24
N PHE A 94 -0.53 18.98 2.91
CA PHE A 94 -0.32 20.19 2.09
C PHE A 94 -1.42 21.25 2.29
N LEU A 95 -2.69 20.82 2.36
CA LEU A 95 -3.79 21.75 2.62
C LEU A 95 -3.75 22.30 4.04
N VAL A 96 -3.35 21.48 5.02
CA VAL A 96 -3.16 21.92 6.41
C VAL A 96 -2.05 22.97 6.50
N THR A 97 -0.92 22.77 5.82
CA THR A 97 0.17 23.75 5.82
C THR A 97 -0.26 25.07 5.20
N ILE A 98 -0.98 25.06 4.07
CA ILE A 98 -1.53 26.29 3.46
C ILE A 98 -2.50 26.98 4.43
N GLY A 99 -3.38 26.22 5.10
CA GLY A 99 -4.33 26.79 6.06
C GLY A 99 -3.64 27.49 7.24
N ILE A 100 -2.56 26.89 7.76
CA ILE A 100 -1.75 27.48 8.84
C ILE A 100 -1.04 28.75 8.35
N GLU A 101 -0.42 28.71 7.17
CA GLU A 101 0.27 29.86 6.58
C GLU A 101 -0.68 31.05 6.37
N GLN A 102 -1.89 30.79 5.87
CA GLN A 102 -2.92 31.81 5.67
C GLN A 102 -3.46 32.36 7.00
N ALA A 103 -3.69 31.50 7.99
CA ALA A 103 -4.17 31.90 9.31
C ALA A 103 -3.14 32.75 10.08
N LEU A 104 -1.86 32.45 9.92
CA LEU A 104 -0.76 33.16 10.57
C LEU A 104 -0.21 34.34 9.76
N ASN A 105 -0.74 34.57 8.54
CA ASN A 105 -0.35 35.65 7.64
C ASN A 105 1.17 35.74 7.43
N ILE A 106 1.84 34.58 7.36
CA ILE A 106 3.29 34.50 7.24
C ILE A 106 3.65 34.92 5.80
N PRO A 107 4.32 36.06 5.58
CA PRO A 107 4.72 36.42 4.23
C PRO A 107 5.78 35.43 3.75
N TRP A 108 5.63 34.98 2.49
CA TRP A 108 6.56 34.13 1.72
C TRP A 108 8.04 34.61 1.67
N GLN A 109 8.35 35.73 2.33
CA GLN A 109 9.64 36.40 2.35
C GLN A 109 10.49 36.07 3.60
N ALA A 110 9.93 35.47 4.66
CA ALA A 110 10.66 35.25 5.91
C ALA A 110 11.62 34.03 5.90
N SER A 111 11.68 33.24 4.82
CA SER A 111 12.51 32.01 4.78
C SER A 111 13.28 31.77 3.48
N ARG A 112 13.49 32.81 2.65
CA ARG A 112 14.56 32.74 1.65
C ARG A 112 15.86 33.19 2.32
N PRO A 113 16.89 32.34 2.47
CA PRO A 113 18.24 32.86 2.65
C PRO A 113 18.54 33.65 1.37
N GLY A 114 18.49 34.98 1.46
CA GLY A 114 18.86 35.85 0.36
C GLY A 114 20.30 35.54 -0.01
N HIS A 115 20.52 35.11 -1.25
CA HIS A 115 21.85 35.22 -1.85
C HIS A 115 22.18 36.72 -1.92
N GLU A 116 23.07 37.15 -1.04
CA GLU A 116 23.71 38.47 -1.09
C GLU A 116 24.48 38.58 -2.41
N HIS A 117 23.85 39.19 -3.42
CA HIS A 117 24.57 39.64 -4.60
C HIS A 117 25.28 40.94 -4.24
N HIS A 118 26.58 40.85 -3.94
CA HIS A 118 27.46 42.01 -3.84
C HIS A 118 27.54 42.72 -5.20
N GLY A 119 26.76 43.80 -5.35
CA GLY A 119 26.92 44.76 -6.43
C GLY A 119 28.20 45.56 -6.22
N HIS A 120 29.19 45.39 -7.10
CA HIS A 120 30.37 46.24 -7.16
C HIS A 120 29.94 47.61 -7.70
N GLY A 121 29.97 48.63 -6.83
CA GLY A 121 29.77 50.02 -7.23
C GLY A 121 31.02 50.55 -7.93
N ASP A 122 30.90 50.90 -9.20
CA ASP A 122 31.85 51.74 -9.91
C ASP A 122 31.90 53.12 -9.23
N THR A 123 32.94 53.35 -8.43
CA THR A 123 33.32 54.69 -7.97
C THR A 123 34.16 55.35 -9.05
N GLY A 124 33.52 56.18 -9.87
CA GLY A 124 34.20 57.14 -10.72
C GLY A 124 34.99 58.15 -9.87
N HIS A 125 36.28 58.28 -10.16
CA HIS A 125 37.13 59.36 -9.68
C HIS A 125 37.84 60.01 -10.88
N HIS A 126 37.50 61.29 -11.08
CA HIS A 126 38.28 62.44 -11.54
C HIS A 126 39.48 62.23 -12.49
#